data_AF-A0A921BDX0-F1
#
_entry.id   AF-A0A921BDX0-F1
#
_cell.length_a   1.000
_cell.length_b   1.000
_cell.length_c   1.000
_cell.angle_alpha   90.00
_cell.angle_beta   90.00
_cell.angle_gamma   90.00
#
_symmetry.space_group_name_H-M   'P 1'
#
loop_
_entity.id
_entity.type
_entity.pdbx_description
1 polymer ?
#
loop_
_entity_poly.entity_id
_entity_poly.type
_entity_poly.pdbx_seq_one_letter_code
_entity_poly.pdbx_strand_id
1 'polypeptide(L)'
;MSEWDLALTVARAVASAGGQTLIVGGWVRDHLLDMPSKDIDLEVYGLPADQLQAILKTLGPVNTVGSSFTVYKLGPLDIALPRTESKTGRGHRGFSVTGNPDLSISDASRRRDFTINAIAWDPLTDKYYDPTMADVT
;
A
#
# COMPACT_ATOMS: atom_id res chain seq x y z
N MET A 1 -14.16 14.95 7.84
CA MET A 1 -13.48 13.66 8.05
C MET A 1 -12.00 13.92 7.97
N SER A 2 -11.22 13.48 8.96
CA SER A 2 -9.76 13.60 8.89
C SER A 2 -9.17 12.66 7.85
N GLU A 3 -7.91 12.87 7.46
CA GLU A 3 -7.17 11.93 6.59
C GLU A 3 -7.13 10.52 7.22
N TRP A 4 -6.93 10.46 8.52
CA TRP A 4 -6.96 9.23 9.30
C TRP A 4 -8.31 8.51 9.25
N ASP A 5 -9.40 9.24 9.47
CA ASP A 5 -10.75 8.66 9.41
C ASP A 5 -11.06 8.11 8.00
N LEU A 6 -10.58 8.80 6.96
CA LEU A 6 -10.71 8.34 5.58
C LEU A 6 -9.90 7.06 5.35
N ALA A 7 -8.66 6.99 5.85
CA ALA A 7 -7.83 5.79 5.73
C ALA A 7 -8.48 4.59 6.43
N LEU A 8 -9.03 4.78 7.62
CA LEU A 8 -9.78 3.74 8.34
C LEU A 8 -11.07 3.33 7.60
N THR A 9 -11.73 4.29 6.94
CA THR A 9 -12.93 4.00 6.13
C THR A 9 -12.56 3.13 4.92
N VAL A 10 -11.47 3.45 4.23
CA VAL A 10 -10.94 2.64 3.12
C VAL A 10 -10.59 1.24 3.63
N ALA A 11 -9.82 1.13 4.72
CA ALA A 11 -9.41 -0.16 5.27
C ALA A 11 -10.60 -1.05 5.62
N ARG A 12 -11.65 -0.50 6.25
CA ARG A 12 -12.89 -1.26 6.56
C ARG A 12 -13.65 -1.69 5.32
N ALA A 13 -13.75 -0.83 4.30
CA ALA A 13 -14.43 -1.16 3.06
C ALA A 13 -13.70 -2.27 2.28
N VAL A 14 -12.37 -2.20 2.22
CA VAL A 14 -11.50 -3.24 1.65
C VAL A 14 -11.63 -4.56 2.42
N ALA A 15 -11.56 -4.51 3.76
CA ALA A 15 -11.71 -5.71 4.60
C ALA A 15 -13.09 -6.38 4.41
N SER A 16 -14.15 -5.59 4.29
CA SER A 16 -15.50 -6.10 4.03
C SER A 16 -15.63 -6.80 2.67
N ALA A 17 -14.74 -6.48 1.72
CA ALA A 17 -14.66 -7.12 0.41
C ALA A 17 -13.67 -8.31 0.37
N GLY A 18 -13.04 -8.66 1.50
CA GLY A 18 -12.08 -9.76 1.61
C GLY A 18 -10.61 -9.36 1.36
N GLY A 19 -10.32 -8.07 1.20
CA GLY A 19 -8.97 -7.55 1.06
C GLY A 19 -8.30 -7.17 2.38
N GLN A 20 -7.07 -6.70 2.29
CA GLN A 20 -6.33 -6.10 3.40
C GLN A 20 -5.73 -4.76 2.98
N THR A 21 -5.73 -3.78 3.88
CA THR A 21 -5.12 -2.46 3.64
C THR A 21 -4.02 -2.24 4.66
N LEU A 22 -2.82 -1.91 4.18
CA LEU A 22 -1.68 -1.57 5.03
C LEU A 22 -1.30 -0.12 4.81
N ILE A 23 -0.98 0.59 5.89
CA ILE A 23 -0.25 1.85 5.80
C ILE A 23 1.23 1.52 5.64
N VAL A 24 1.89 2.24 4.74
CA VAL A 24 3.24 1.92 4.29
C VAL A 24 4.13 3.16 4.23
N GLY A 25 5.44 2.95 4.11
CA GLY A 25 6.39 4.02 3.81
C GLY A 25 6.70 4.93 5.00
N GLY A 26 6.85 6.23 4.73
CA GLY A 26 7.34 7.21 5.70
C GLY A 26 6.43 7.38 6.91
N TRP A 27 5.12 7.23 6.73
CA TRP A 27 4.15 7.35 7.83
C TRP A 27 4.41 6.32 8.92
N VAL A 28 4.64 5.05 8.56
CA VAL A 28 4.88 3.98 9.54
C VAL A 28 6.16 4.24 10.33
N ARG A 29 7.23 4.67 9.63
CA ARG A 29 8.49 5.07 10.28
C ARG A 29 8.27 6.19 11.27
N ASP A 30 7.62 7.27 10.82
CA ASP A 30 7.46 8.48 11.62
C ASP A 30 6.56 8.20 12.83
N HIS A 31 5.53 7.38 12.67
CA HIS A 31 4.69 6.88 13.76
C HIS A 31 5.49 6.06 14.80
N LEU A 32 6.37 5.15 14.35
CA LEU A 32 7.25 4.38 15.25
C LEU A 32 8.29 5.23 16.00
N LEU A 33 8.60 6.43 15.49
CA LEU A 33 9.55 7.36 16.07
C LEU A 33 8.89 8.50 16.86
N ASP A 34 7.58 8.42 17.11
CA ASP A 34 6.78 9.48 17.75
C ASP A 34 6.93 10.85 17.05
N MET A 35 7.10 10.85 15.72
CA MET A 35 7.25 12.04 14.91
C MET A 35 5.96 12.39 14.15
N PRO A 36 5.70 13.68 13.89
CA PRO A 36 4.57 14.09 13.06
C PRO A 36 4.74 13.59 11.63
N SER A 37 3.78 12.78 11.17
CA SER A 37 3.70 12.28 9.80
C SER A 37 2.81 13.19 8.95
N LYS A 38 3.06 13.26 7.63
CA LYS A 38 2.33 14.15 6.73
C LYS A 38 1.35 13.44 5.81
N ASP A 39 1.80 12.39 5.12
CA ASP A 39 1.05 11.74 4.05
C ASP A 39 0.81 10.27 4.41
N ILE A 40 -0.44 9.80 4.28
CA ILE A 40 -0.80 8.38 4.45
C ILE A 40 -0.82 7.69 3.09
N ASP A 41 0.16 6.81 2.88
CA ASP A 41 0.20 5.89 1.75
C ASP A 41 -0.43 4.54 2.14
N LEU A 42 -1.37 4.06 1.31
CA LEU A 42 -2.05 2.79 1.49
C LEU A 42 -1.65 1.78 0.42
N GLU A 43 -1.38 0.55 0.83
CA GLU A 43 -1.17 -0.59 -0.04
C GLU A 43 -2.24 -1.65 0.21
N VAL A 44 -2.95 -2.06 -0.85
CA VAL A 44 -4.13 -2.92 -0.77
C VAL A 44 -3.85 -4.29 -1.35
N TYR A 45 -4.01 -5.33 -0.54
CA TYR A 45 -3.79 -6.74 -0.88
C TYR A 45 -5.10 -7.49 -1.02
N GLY A 46 -5.07 -8.60 -1.76
CA GLY A 46 -6.20 -9.54 -1.86
C GLY A 46 -7.41 -9.05 -2.65
N LEU A 47 -7.32 -7.91 -3.35
CA LEU A 47 -8.37 -7.42 -4.24
C LEU A 47 -7.81 -7.08 -5.64
N PRO A 48 -8.51 -7.45 -6.72
CA PRO A 48 -8.15 -7.01 -8.06
C PRO A 48 -8.39 -5.50 -8.24
N ALA A 49 -7.69 -4.92 -9.22
CA ALA A 49 -7.63 -3.47 -9.45
C ALA A 49 -8.99 -2.83 -9.75
N ASP A 50 -9.84 -3.53 -10.50
CA ASP A 50 -11.19 -3.11 -10.86
C ASP A 50 -12.11 -3.07 -9.62
N GLN A 51 -12.03 -4.08 -8.76
CA GLN A 51 -12.80 -4.15 -7.51
C GLN A 51 -12.35 -3.07 -6.52
N LEU A 52 -11.03 -2.86 -6.36
CA LEU A 52 -10.51 -1.76 -5.55
C LEU A 52 -11.03 -0.42 -6.07
N GLN A 53 -10.92 -0.17 -7.37
CA GLN A 53 -11.40 1.09 -7.95
C GLN A 53 -12.91 1.29 -7.72
N ALA A 54 -13.71 0.23 -7.85
CA ALA A 54 -15.15 0.29 -7.59
C ALA A 54 -15.44 0.68 -6.13
N ILE A 55 -14.76 0.07 -5.17
CA ILE A 55 -14.88 0.39 -3.74
C ILE A 55 -14.53 1.86 -3.50
N LEU A 56 -13.36 2.33 -3.97
CA LEU A 56 -12.90 3.70 -3.75
C LEU A 56 -13.88 4.74 -4.32
N LYS A 57 -14.48 4.47 -5.48
CA LYS A 57 -15.49 5.35 -6.09
C LYS A 57 -16.76 5.50 -5.25
N THR A 58 -17.08 4.53 -4.40
CA THR A 58 -18.22 4.67 -3.45
C THR A 58 -17.90 5.61 -2.29
N LEU A 59 -16.62 5.83 -1.99
CA LEU A 59 -16.15 6.65 -0.89
C LEU A 59 -15.87 8.10 -1.30
N GLY A 60 -15.61 8.34 -2.60
CA GLY A 60 -15.44 9.69 -3.14
C GLY A 60 -14.86 9.73 -4.55
N PRO A 61 -14.52 10.94 -5.05
CA PRO A 61 -13.86 11.10 -6.35
C PRO A 61 -12.49 10.44 -6.36
N VAL A 62 -12.24 9.58 -7.35
CA VAL A 62 -10.98 8.85 -7.50
C VAL A 62 -10.29 9.28 -8.79
N ASN A 63 -9.05 9.74 -8.66
CA ASN A 63 -8.15 9.97 -9.80
C ASN A 63 -7.13 8.83 -9.90
N THR A 64 -6.68 8.53 -11.11
CA THR A 64 -5.61 7.55 -11.32
C THR A 64 -4.39 8.24 -11.91
N VAL A 65 -3.21 7.93 -11.38
CA VAL A 65 -1.93 8.45 -11.88
C VAL A 65 -0.98 7.28 -12.17
N GLY A 66 -0.10 7.47 -13.16
CA GLY A 66 0.90 6.49 -13.59
C GLY A 66 0.38 5.49 -14.64
N SER A 67 1.00 5.50 -15.83
CA SER A 67 0.64 4.61 -16.94
C SER A 67 1.20 3.19 -16.79
N SER A 68 2.29 3.02 -16.02
CA SER A 68 2.92 1.73 -15.73
C SER A 68 2.63 1.22 -14.32
N PHE A 69 2.10 2.07 -13.44
CA PHE A 69 1.73 1.73 -12.06
C PHE A 69 0.59 2.62 -11.64
N THR A 70 -0.59 2.04 -11.45
CA THR A 70 -1.78 2.81 -11.10
C THR A 70 -1.78 3.10 -9.61
N VAL A 71 -1.63 4.39 -9.27
CA VAL A 71 -1.96 4.92 -7.95
C VAL A 71 -3.32 5.58 -8.03
N TYR A 72 -4.22 5.20 -7.12
CA TYR A 72 -5.54 5.79 -6.94
C TYR A 72 -5.43 6.90 -5.89
N LYS A 73 -5.76 8.13 -6.27
CA LYS A 73 -5.86 9.27 -5.35
C LYS A 73 -7.31 9.44 -4.89
N LEU A 74 -7.53 9.33 -3.58
CA LEU A 74 -8.83 9.57 -2.93
C LEU A 74 -8.65 10.66 -1.87
N GLY A 75 -8.95 11.91 -2.23
CA GLY A 75 -8.66 13.05 -1.37
C GLY A 75 -7.14 13.18 -1.11
N PRO A 76 -6.69 13.23 0.15
CA PRO A 76 -5.26 13.28 0.49
C PRO A 76 -4.54 11.92 0.39
N LEU A 77 -5.28 10.81 0.27
CA LEU A 77 -4.70 9.47 0.32
C LEU A 77 -4.18 9.03 -1.04
N ASP A 78 -2.99 8.41 -1.02
CA ASP A 78 -2.41 7.68 -2.13
C ASP A 78 -2.58 6.17 -1.88
N ILE A 79 -3.27 5.50 -2.80
CA ILE A 79 -3.69 4.10 -2.64
C ILE A 79 -3.17 3.30 -3.82
N ALA A 80 -2.46 2.21 -3.55
CA ALA A 80 -1.91 1.37 -4.60
C ALA A 80 -2.11 -0.12 -4.31
N LEU A 81 -1.99 -0.93 -5.36
CA LEU A 81 -1.83 -2.38 -5.23
C LEU A 81 -0.34 -2.72 -5.03
N PRO A 82 -0.02 -3.81 -4.31
CA PRO A 82 1.32 -4.35 -4.27
C PRO A 82 1.79 -4.68 -5.68
N ARG A 83 3.09 -4.50 -5.93
CA ARG A 83 3.66 -4.61 -7.29
C ARG A 83 4.68 -5.73 -7.41
N THR A 84 4.61 -6.45 -8.52
CA THR A 84 5.73 -7.28 -8.99
C THR A 84 6.52 -6.54 -10.04
N GLU A 85 7.83 -6.42 -9.82
CA GLU A 85 8.78 -6.02 -10.86
C GLU A 85 9.21 -7.26 -11.63
N SER A 86 8.90 -7.34 -12.92
CA SER A 86 9.55 -8.31 -13.80
C SER A 86 10.68 -7.60 -14.56
N LYS A 87 11.92 -8.09 -14.37
CA LYS A 87 13.07 -7.70 -15.19
C LYS A 87 12.90 -8.29 -16.58
N THR A 88 12.32 -7.53 -17.49
CA THR A 88 12.21 -7.90 -18.90
C THR A 88 13.35 -7.23 -19.68
N GLY A 89 14.58 -7.73 -19.53
CA GLY A 89 15.68 -7.48 -20.49
C GLY A 89 17.02 -6.97 -19.94
N ARG A 90 18.06 -7.10 -20.77
CA ARG A 90 19.44 -6.63 -20.52
C ARG A 90 19.50 -5.10 -20.76
N GLY A 91 19.50 -4.30 -19.69
CA GLY A 91 19.71 -2.85 -19.73
C GLY A 91 18.87 -2.08 -18.70
N HIS A 92 19.29 -0.86 -18.33
CA HIS A 92 18.69 0.00 -17.28
C HIS A 92 17.28 0.57 -17.58
N ARG A 93 16.49 -0.03 -18.48
CA ARG A 93 15.16 0.48 -18.87
C ARG A 93 14.07 -0.60 -19.06
N GLY A 94 14.18 -1.74 -18.37
CA GLY A 94 13.26 -2.87 -18.55
C GLY A 94 12.62 -3.35 -17.24
N PHE A 95 11.78 -2.53 -16.62
CA PHE A 95 10.91 -2.98 -15.53
C PHE A 95 9.47 -2.90 -16.00
N SER A 96 8.81 -4.05 -16.18
CA SER A 96 7.36 -4.09 -16.27
C SER A 96 6.83 -4.21 -14.84
N VAL A 97 6.20 -3.13 -14.38
CA VAL A 97 5.53 -3.06 -13.08
C VAL A 97 4.08 -3.42 -13.34
N THR A 98 3.57 -4.43 -12.64
CA THR A 98 2.15 -4.78 -12.68
C THR A 98 1.68 -4.94 -11.25
N GLY A 99 0.50 -4.40 -10.93
CA GLY A 99 -0.16 -4.66 -9.66
C GLY A 99 -0.47 -6.15 -9.55
N ASN A 100 0.02 -6.78 -8.49
CA ASN A 100 -0.21 -8.19 -8.20
C ASN A 100 -0.82 -8.30 -6.80
N PRO A 101 -2.16 -8.35 -6.68
CA PRO A 101 -2.84 -8.38 -5.39
C PRO A 101 -2.57 -9.63 -4.55
N ASP A 102 -2.05 -10.70 -5.18
CA ASP A 102 -1.68 -11.96 -4.53
C ASP A 102 -0.22 -11.97 -4.05
N LEU A 103 0.53 -10.88 -4.27
CA LEU A 103 1.90 -10.77 -3.80
C LEU A 103 1.94 -10.78 -2.27
N SER A 104 2.82 -11.59 -1.69
CA SER A 104 3.00 -11.61 -0.24
C SER A 104 3.49 -10.24 0.27
N ILE A 105 3.03 -9.85 1.46
CA ILE A 105 3.46 -8.60 2.11
C ILE A 105 4.99 -8.57 2.27
N SER A 106 5.62 -9.70 2.62
CA SER A 106 7.08 -9.80 2.76
C SER A 106 7.79 -9.48 1.44
N ASP A 107 7.32 -10.05 0.33
CA ASP A 107 7.93 -9.83 -0.99
C ASP A 107 7.72 -8.40 -1.51
N ALA A 108 6.57 -7.81 -1.20
CA ALA A 108 6.30 -6.40 -1.52
C ALA A 108 7.21 -5.46 -0.72
N SER A 109 7.34 -5.68 0.59
CA SER A 109 8.18 -4.88 1.48
C SER A 109 9.68 -4.98 1.13
N ARG A 110 10.19 -6.16 0.77
CA ARG A 110 11.62 -6.37 0.40
C ARG A 110 12.10 -5.54 -0.81
N ARG A 111 11.18 -5.00 -1.60
CA ARG A 111 11.48 -4.19 -2.80
C ARG A 111 11.50 -2.68 -2.55
N ARG A 112 11.35 -2.22 -1.30
CA ARG A 112 11.49 -0.79 -0.95
C ARG A 112 12.97 -0.47 -0.67
N ASP A 113 13.44 0.64 -1.23
CA ASP A 113 14.86 1.04 -1.24
C ASP A 113 15.49 1.26 0.14
N PHE A 114 14.68 1.48 1.19
CA PHE A 114 15.13 1.67 2.57
C PHE A 114 14.38 0.74 3.52
N THR A 115 15.12 0.03 4.38
CA THR A 115 14.60 -0.98 5.31
C THR A 115 13.50 -0.46 6.23
N ILE A 116 13.63 0.75 6.75
CA ILE A 116 12.60 1.35 7.62
C ILE A 116 11.34 1.79 6.85
N ASN A 117 11.48 2.15 5.57
CA ASN A 117 10.35 2.45 4.71
C ASN A 117 9.69 1.17 4.18
N ALA A 118 10.29 0.00 4.45
CA ALA A 118 9.79 -1.31 4.08
C ALA A 118 8.75 -1.86 5.07
N ILE A 119 8.65 -1.27 6.27
CA ILE A 119 7.66 -1.66 7.27
C ILE A 119 6.26 -1.26 6.78
N ALA A 120 5.32 -2.19 6.93
CA ALA A 120 3.90 -1.95 6.71
C ALA A 120 3.14 -2.19 8.03
N TRP A 121 2.04 -1.47 8.23
CA TRP A 121 1.23 -1.59 9.44
C TRP A 121 -0.25 -1.68 9.08
N ASP A 122 -0.96 -2.62 9.70
CA ASP A 122 -2.39 -2.81 9.50
C ASP A 122 -3.18 -2.00 10.55
N PRO A 123 -3.90 -0.95 10.13
CA PRO A 123 -4.62 -0.07 11.05
C PRO A 123 -5.87 -0.70 11.69
N LEU A 124 -6.32 -1.86 11.21
CA LEU A 124 -7.48 -2.57 11.76
C LEU A 124 -7.07 -3.63 12.80
N THR A 125 -5.89 -4.24 12.63
CA THR A 125 -5.40 -5.31 13.51
C THR A 125 -4.25 -4.89 14.41
N ASP A 126 -3.72 -3.68 14.24
CA ASP A 126 -2.55 -3.15 14.92
C ASP A 126 -1.28 -4.01 14.72
N LYS A 127 -1.21 -4.70 13.59
CA LYS A 127 -0.11 -5.62 13.25
C LYS A 127 0.92 -4.94 12.37
N TYR A 128 2.18 -5.04 12.75
CA TYR A 128 3.32 -4.64 11.92
C TYR A 128 3.84 -5.81 11.08
N TYR A 129 4.29 -5.47 9.88
CA TYR A 129 4.94 -6.36 8.93
C TYR A 129 6.29 -5.74 8.57
N ASP A 130 7.35 -6.26 9.18
CA ASP A 130 8.73 -5.83 8.95
C ASP A 130 9.48 -6.94 8.19
N PRO A 131 9.97 -6.71 6.96
CA PRO A 131 10.71 -7.72 6.21
C PRO A 131 12.14 -7.99 6.73
N THR A 132 12.65 -7.14 7.62
CA THR A 132 14.01 -7.19 8.18
C THR A 132 14.06 -7.81 9.57
N MET A 133 12.95 -7.76 10.31
CA MET A 133 12.77 -8.61 11.48
C MET A 133 12.47 -10.02 10.97
N ALA A 134 13.51 -10.84 10.83
CA ALA A 134 13.33 -12.29 10.89
C ALA A 134 12.53 -12.58 12.15
N ASP A 135 11.42 -13.32 12.05
CA ASP A 135 10.55 -13.68 13.16
C ASP A 135 11.39 -13.92 14.42
N VAL A 136 11.37 -12.95 15.33
CA VAL A 136 12.08 -13.10 16.61
C VAL A 136 11.22 -14.08 17.39
N THR A 137 11.54 -15.35 17.21
CA THR A 137 10.90 -16.49 17.88
C THR A 137 11.39 -16.56 19.32
#